data_AF-A0A0E3VTH0-F1
#
_entry.id   AF-A0A0E3VTH0-F1
#
_cell.length_a   1.000
_cell.length_b   1.000
_cell.length_c   1.000
_cell.angle_alpha   90.00
_cell.angle_beta   90.00
_cell.angle_gamma   90.00
#
_symmetry.space_group_name_H-M   'P 1'
#
loop_
_entity.id
_entity.type
_entity.pdbx_description
1 polymer ?
#
loop_
_entity_poly.entity_id
_entity_poly.type
_entity_poly.pdbx_seq_one_letter_code
_entity_poly.pdbx_strand_id
1 'polypeptide(L)'
;MQSGAEQQLERRRYEAALAERQFNRVDPDNRLVAAELECRWEVALKEVRVAEEALARLKSPQAIAQITVGNKVLNDKVVRLSGRLPEIWTDPGTTDAKRKALLRCLIDKVTSTAASTTSSE
;
A
#
# COMPACT_ATOMS: atom_id res chain seq x y z
N MET A 1 -6.57 9.19 -8.42
CA MET A 1 -7.12 9.82 -7.22
C MET A 1 -6.34 9.27 -6.04
N GLN A 2 -5.67 10.12 -5.26
CA GLN A 2 -5.01 9.68 -4.03
C GLN A 2 -6.05 9.11 -3.07
N SER A 3 -5.75 7.99 -2.42
CA SER A 3 -6.65 7.36 -1.46
C SER A 3 -6.82 8.26 -0.22
N GLY A 4 -7.99 8.26 0.43
CA GLY A 4 -8.25 9.14 1.59
C GLY A 4 -7.23 8.98 2.74
N ALA A 5 -6.64 7.79 2.87
CA ALA A 5 -5.56 7.52 3.83
C ALA A 5 -4.23 8.20 3.45
N GLU A 6 -3.93 8.33 2.15
CA GLU A 6 -2.74 9.07 1.68
C GLU A 6 -2.86 10.57 1.95
N GLN A 7 -4.06 11.16 1.76
CA GLN A 7 -4.31 12.57 2.10
C GLN A 7 -4.18 12.85 3.61
N GLN A 8 -4.63 11.91 4.45
CA GLN A 8 -4.46 12.02 5.90
C GLN A 8 -3.00 11.95 6.32
N LEU A 9 -2.21 11.06 5.69
CA LEU A 9 -0.78 11.00 5.91
C LEU A 9 -0.09 12.33 5.51
N GLU A 10 -0.45 12.91 4.37
CA GLU A 10 0.08 14.20 3.93
C GLU A 10 -0.19 15.32 4.93
N ARG A 11 -1.41 15.37 5.50
CA ARG A 11 -1.75 16.33 6.56
C ARG A 11 -0.88 16.15 7.80
N ARG A 12 -0.71 14.92 8.27
CA ARG A 12 0.14 14.64 9.46
C ARG A 12 1.60 14.99 9.21
N ARG A 13 2.12 14.74 8.00
CA ARG A 13 3.48 15.15 7.62
C ARG A 13 3.63 16.67 7.61
N TYR A 14 2.62 17.38 7.11
CA TYR A 14 2.60 18.83 7.14
C TYR A 14 2.59 19.37 8.58
N GLU A 15 1.78 18.80 9.46
CA GLU A 15 1.73 19.16 10.88
C GLU A 15 3.08 18.92 11.58
N ALA A 16 3.74 17.79 11.32
CA ALA A 16 5.07 17.52 11.86
C ALA A 16 6.13 18.53 11.37
N ALA A 17 6.10 18.89 10.08
CA ALA A 17 7.00 19.90 9.51
C ALA A 17 6.73 21.31 10.06
N LEU A 18 5.47 21.62 10.40
CA LEU A 18 5.12 22.89 11.04
C LEU A 18 5.64 22.94 12.48
N ALA A 19 5.49 21.85 13.24
CA ALA A 19 6.00 21.75 14.61
C ALA A 19 7.53 21.85 14.65
N GLU A 20 8.23 21.22 13.72
CA GLU A 20 9.69 21.34 13.55
C GLU A 20 10.13 22.80 13.35
N ARG A 21 9.45 23.54 12.46
CA ARG A 21 9.76 24.96 12.23
C ARG A 21 9.52 25.83 13.46
N GLN A 22 8.48 25.51 14.25
CA GLN A 22 8.20 26.22 15.49
C GLN A 22 9.29 25.96 16.53
N PHE A 23 9.71 24.71 16.69
CA PHE A 23 10.82 24.33 17.56
C PHE A 23 12.12 25.05 17.15
N ASN A 24 12.48 25.01 15.87
CA ASN A 24 13.71 25.64 15.35
C ASN A 24 13.72 27.18 15.45
N ARG A 25 12.55 27.82 15.62
CA ARG A 25 12.42 29.28 15.74
C ARG A 25 12.37 29.76 17.19
N VAL A 26 12.20 28.86 18.17
CA VAL A 26 12.07 29.24 19.57
C VAL A 26 13.41 29.74 20.11
N ASP A 27 13.35 30.74 20.99
CA ASP A 27 14.53 31.24 21.68
C ASP A 27 15.06 30.17 22.66
N PRO A 28 16.36 29.81 22.64
CA PRO A 28 16.94 28.83 23.56
C PRO A 28 16.82 29.20 25.04
N ASP A 29 16.66 30.50 25.38
CA ASP A 29 16.44 30.94 26.76
C ASP A 29 15.05 30.53 27.27
N ASN A 30 14.08 30.28 26.38
CA ASN A 30 12.74 29.79 26.71
C ASN A 30 12.70 28.25 26.81
N ARG A 31 13.53 27.67 27.69
CA ARG A 31 13.73 26.22 27.80
C ARG A 31 12.46 25.39 28.00
N LEU A 32 11.48 25.90 28.75
CA LEU A 32 10.20 25.21 28.95
C LEU A 32 9.36 25.18 27.67
N VAL A 33 9.34 26.28 26.92
CA VAL A 33 8.63 26.37 25.63
C VAL A 33 9.32 25.48 24.60
N ALA A 34 10.65 25.46 24.59
CA ALA A 34 11.44 24.56 23.74
C ALA A 34 11.12 23.09 24.02
N ALA A 35 11.08 22.68 25.30
CA ALA A 35 10.74 21.32 25.69
C ALA A 35 9.29 20.94 25.33
N GLU A 36 8.34 21.88 25.44
CA GLU A 36 6.96 21.62 25.02
C GLU A 36 6.84 21.49 23.50
N LEU A 37 7.50 22.36 22.73
CA LEU A 37 7.52 22.29 21.27
C LEU A 37 8.20 21.01 20.77
N GLU A 38 9.28 20.58 21.42
CA GLU A 38 9.95 19.31 21.15
C GLU A 38 8.98 18.14 21.38
N CYS A 39 8.32 18.10 22.54
CA CYS A 39 7.33 17.07 22.84
C CYS A 39 6.19 17.03 21.80
N ARG A 40 5.67 18.20 21.40
CA ARG A 40 4.64 18.29 20.34
C ARG A 40 5.16 17.80 19.00
N TRP A 41 6.40 18.11 18.64
CA TRP A 41 7.03 17.64 17.41
C TRP A 41 7.22 16.12 17.43
N GLU A 42 7.69 15.55 18.53
CA GLU A 42 7.82 14.10 18.70
C GLU A 42 6.49 13.38 18.56
N VAL A 43 5.41 13.93 19.15
CA VAL A 43 4.06 13.37 19.02
C VAL A 43 3.62 13.38 17.57
N ALA A 44 3.78 14.50 16.86
CA ALA A 44 3.44 14.58 15.44
C ALA A 44 4.23 13.58 14.58
N LEU A 45 5.54 13.39 14.85
CA LEU A 45 6.37 12.39 14.17
C LEU A 45 5.90 10.95 14.44
N LYS A 46 5.52 10.63 15.69
CA LYS A 46 4.96 9.33 16.04
C LYS A 46 3.66 9.07 15.28
N GLU A 47 2.79 10.07 15.17
CA GLU A 47 1.54 9.94 14.42
C GLU A 47 1.76 9.72 12.91
N VAL A 48 2.71 10.45 12.30
CA VAL A 48 3.12 10.21 10.91
C VAL A 48 3.57 8.77 10.73
N ARG A 49 4.44 8.27 11.60
CA ARG A 49 4.95 6.90 11.53
C ARG A 49 3.84 5.86 11.65
N VAL A 50 2.89 6.04 12.58
CA VAL A 50 1.74 5.15 12.72
C VAL A 50 0.87 5.13 11.46
N ALA A 51 0.63 6.30 10.84
CA ALA A 51 -0.13 6.41 9.61
C ALA A 51 0.60 5.76 8.41
N GLU A 52 1.91 5.92 8.31
CA GLU A 52 2.75 5.27 7.29
C GLU A 52 2.72 3.75 7.45
N GLU A 53 2.88 3.24 8.67
CA GLU A 53 2.81 1.81 8.95
C GLU A 53 1.43 1.24 8.65
N ALA A 54 0.35 1.97 8.94
CA ALA A 54 -1.01 1.55 8.59
C ALA A 54 -1.19 1.44 7.07
N LEU A 55 -0.69 2.43 6.30
CA LEU A 55 -0.68 2.39 4.84
C LEU A 55 0.20 1.26 4.29
N ALA A 56 1.38 1.04 4.86
CA ALA A 56 2.28 -0.04 4.48
C ALA A 56 1.65 -1.42 4.76
N ARG A 57 0.96 -1.57 5.89
CA ARG A 57 0.18 -2.79 6.20
C ARG A 57 -0.91 -3.02 5.17
N LEU A 58 -1.69 -2.00 4.78
CA LEU A 58 -2.72 -2.11 3.73
C LEU A 58 -2.15 -2.50 2.36
N LYS A 59 -0.95 -2.01 2.04
CA LYS A 59 -0.24 -2.31 0.78
C LYS A 59 0.54 -3.63 0.84
N SER A 60 0.63 -4.27 2.01
CA SER A 60 1.34 -5.53 2.17
C SER A 60 0.57 -6.68 1.50
N PRO A 61 1.25 -7.57 0.74
CA PRO A 61 0.64 -8.76 0.15
C PRO A 61 -0.07 -9.65 1.19
N GLN A 62 0.40 -9.68 2.44
CA GLN A 62 -0.23 -10.43 3.53
C GLN A 62 -1.59 -9.85 3.95
N ALA A 63 -1.78 -8.53 3.93
CA ALA A 63 -3.08 -7.93 4.24
C ALA A 63 -4.08 -8.17 3.12
N ILE A 64 -3.63 -8.13 1.86
CA ILE A 64 -4.45 -8.50 0.69
C ILE A 64 -4.87 -9.98 0.79
N ALA A 65 -3.95 -10.86 1.20
CA ALA A 65 -4.27 -12.26 1.47
C ALA A 65 -5.25 -12.43 2.64
N GLN A 66 -5.13 -11.66 3.73
CA GLN A 66 -6.07 -11.72 4.87
C GLN A 66 -7.48 -11.21 4.52
N ILE A 67 -7.61 -10.15 3.71
CA ILE A 67 -8.91 -9.70 3.15
C ILE A 67 -9.54 -10.83 2.31
N THR A 68 -8.72 -11.60 1.60
CA THR A 68 -9.16 -12.75 0.79
C THR A 68 -9.57 -13.95 1.66
N VAL A 69 -8.91 -14.16 2.80
CA VAL A 69 -9.23 -15.24 3.77
C VAL A 69 -10.46 -14.92 4.62
N GLY A 70 -10.69 -13.65 4.97
CA GLY A 70 -11.87 -13.22 5.74
C GLY A 70 -13.20 -13.39 5.02
N ASN A 71 -13.17 -13.56 3.68
CA ASN A 71 -14.36 -13.75 2.87
C ASN A 71 -14.38 -15.17 2.29
N LYS A 72 -14.52 -16.18 3.16
CA LYS A 72 -14.56 -17.61 2.81
C LYS A 72 -15.51 -17.90 1.64
N VAL A 73 -16.63 -17.16 1.56
CA VAL A 73 -17.60 -17.24 0.46
C VAL A 73 -17.04 -16.75 -0.87
N LEU A 74 -16.25 -15.66 -0.86
CA LEU A 74 -15.55 -15.18 -2.04
C LEU A 74 -14.44 -16.16 -2.45
N ASN A 75 -13.70 -16.70 -1.49
CA ASN A 75 -12.67 -17.71 -1.75
C ASN A 75 -13.27 -18.97 -2.40
N ASP A 76 -14.35 -19.52 -1.84
CA ASP A 76 -15.07 -20.68 -2.41
C ASP A 76 -15.62 -20.37 -3.81
N LYS A 77 -16.10 -19.14 -4.06
CA LYS A 77 -16.54 -18.71 -5.39
C LYS A 77 -15.37 -18.61 -6.38
N VAL A 78 -14.23 -18.08 -5.96
CA VAL A 78 -13.02 -17.97 -6.78
C VAL A 78 -12.44 -19.35 -7.06
N VAL A 79 -12.35 -20.24 -6.08
CA VAL A 79 -11.89 -21.62 -6.23
C VAL A 79 -12.78 -22.42 -7.17
N ARG A 80 -14.12 -22.29 -7.03
CA ARG A 80 -15.07 -22.91 -7.96
C ARG A 80 -14.96 -22.35 -9.38
N LEU A 81 -14.73 -21.04 -9.51
CA LEU A 81 -14.54 -20.40 -10.80
C LEU A 81 -13.22 -20.82 -11.45
N SER A 82 -12.13 -20.92 -10.68
CA SER A 82 -10.83 -21.37 -11.19
C SER A 82 -10.88 -22.81 -11.67
N GLY A 83 -11.70 -23.67 -11.05
CA GLY A 83 -11.92 -25.04 -11.52
C GLY A 83 -12.61 -25.11 -12.90
N ARG A 84 -13.46 -24.13 -13.23
CA ARG A 84 -14.17 -24.05 -14.52
C ARG A 84 -13.40 -23.24 -15.58
N LEU A 85 -12.32 -22.58 -15.18
CA LEU A 85 -11.52 -21.74 -16.07
C LEU A 85 -10.91 -22.52 -17.25
N PRO A 86 -10.38 -23.75 -17.09
CA PRO A 86 -9.86 -24.54 -18.21
C PRO A 86 -10.93 -24.87 -19.26
N GLU A 87 -12.16 -25.14 -18.82
CA GLU A 87 -13.29 -25.41 -19.72
C GLU A 87 -13.65 -24.17 -20.53
N ILE A 88 -13.74 -23.00 -19.87
CA ILE A 88 -14.04 -21.72 -20.53
C ILE A 88 -12.90 -21.34 -21.50
N TRP A 89 -11.66 -21.66 -21.16
CA TRP A 89 -10.49 -21.33 -21.97
C TRP A 89 -10.40 -22.16 -23.26
N THR A 90 -10.83 -23.41 -23.18
CA THR A 90 -10.82 -24.39 -24.29
C THR A 90 -12.07 -24.31 -25.16
N ASP A 91 -13.14 -23.65 -24.68
CA ASP A 91 -14.37 -23.44 -25.42
C ASP A 91 -14.10 -22.64 -26.72
N PRO A 92 -14.46 -23.17 -27.91
CA PRO A 92 -14.34 -22.45 -29.18
C PRO A 92 -15.18 -21.16 -29.24
N GLY A 93 -16.16 -20.96 -28.35
CA GLY A 93 -16.90 -19.70 -28.19
C GLY A 93 -16.12 -18.57 -27.48
N THR A 94 -14.98 -18.91 -26.87
CA THR A 94 -14.09 -17.95 -26.21
C THR A 94 -13.05 -17.45 -27.19
N THR A 95 -13.33 -16.32 -27.83
CA THR A 95 -12.40 -15.65 -28.74
C THR A 95 -11.14 -15.17 -28.01
N ASP A 96 -10.03 -15.06 -28.74
CA ASP A 96 -8.75 -14.54 -28.21
C ASP A 96 -8.91 -13.16 -27.55
N ALA A 97 -9.82 -12.33 -28.05
CA ALA A 97 -10.16 -11.05 -27.44
C ALA A 97 -10.74 -11.21 -26.02
N LYS A 98 -11.64 -12.18 -25.82
CA LYS A 98 -12.19 -12.50 -24.49
C LYS A 98 -11.13 -13.07 -23.57
N ARG A 99 -10.26 -13.98 -24.06
CA ARG A 99 -9.14 -14.53 -23.29
C ARG A 99 -8.18 -13.42 -22.82
N LYS A 100 -7.86 -12.48 -23.71
CA LYS A 100 -7.01 -11.32 -23.41
C LYS A 100 -7.64 -10.36 -22.42
N ALA A 101 -8.95 -10.10 -22.53
CA ALA A 101 -9.69 -9.30 -21.55
C ALA A 101 -9.70 -9.96 -20.16
N LEU A 102 -9.89 -11.28 -20.11
CA LEU A 102 -9.89 -12.07 -18.88
C LEU A 102 -8.52 -12.02 -18.18
N LEU A 103 -7.44 -12.23 -18.93
CA LEU A 103 -6.08 -12.07 -18.42
C LEU A 103 -5.80 -10.66 -17.92
N ARG A 104 -6.28 -9.64 -18.65
CA ARG A 104 -6.09 -8.24 -18.25
C ARG A 104 -6.85 -7.88 -16.97
N CYS A 105 -7.98 -8.53 -16.70
CA CYS A 105 -8.71 -8.38 -15.43
C CYS A 105 -8.06 -9.15 -14.27
N LEU A 106 -7.44 -10.31 -14.54
CA LEU A 106 -6.88 -11.17 -13.51
C LEU A 106 -5.45 -10.76 -13.12
N ILE A 107 -4.70 -10.22 -14.07
CA ILE A 107 -3.29 -9.86 -13.92
C ILE A 107 -3.20 -8.36 -13.70
N ASP A 108 -3.20 -7.95 -12.43
CA ASP A 108 -3.00 -6.56 -12.03
C ASP A 108 -1.55 -6.10 -12.25
N LYS A 109 -0.57 -7.02 -12.12
CA LYS A 109 0.84 -6.70 -12.30
C LYS A 109 1.65 -7.91 -12.79
N VAL A 110 2.39 -7.75 -13.89
CA VAL A 110 3.43 -8.70 -14.35
C VAL A 110 4.79 -8.11 -14.00
N THR A 111 5.57 -8.83 -13.20
CA THR A 111 6.97 -8.49 -12.93
C THR A 111 7.86 -9.40 -13.76
N SER A 112 8.50 -8.88 -14.81
CA SER A 112 9.57 -9.60 -15.52
C SER A 112 10.88 -9.35 -14.78
N THR A 113 11.37 -10.36 -14.05
CA THR A 113 12.73 -10.34 -13.53
C THR A 113 13.67 -10.70 -14.66
N ALA A 114 14.42 -9.73 -15.16
CA ALA A 114 15.53 -10.02 -16.06
C ALA A 114 16.57 -10.83 -15.29
N ALA A 115 16.80 -12.08 -15.70
CA ALA A 115 17.94 -12.84 -15.23
C ALA A 115 19.19 -12.16 -15.78
N SER A 116 19.87 -11.35 -14.97
CA SER A 116 21.24 -10.93 -15.25
C SER A 116 22.10 -12.19 -15.21
N THR A 117 22.36 -12.78 -16.38
CA THR A 117 23.48 -13.68 -16.57
C THR A 117 24.75 -12.88 -16.28
N THR A 118 25.20 -12.94 -15.03
CA THR A 118 26.54 -12.51 -14.65
C THR A 118 27.49 -13.50 -15.33
N SER A 119 27.98 -13.10 -16.50
CA SER A 119 29.14 -13.70 -17.14
C SER A 119 30.30 -13.60 -16.17
N SER A 120 30.70 -14.72 -15.56
CA SER A 120 32.03 -14.83 -14.97
C SER A 120 33.06 -14.78 -16.10
N GLU A 121 33.97 -13.84 -16.01
CA GLU A 121 35.30 -13.89 -16.64
C GLU A 121 36.35 -13.74 -15.53
#